data_AF-A0A061FYL6-F1
#
_entry.id   AF-A0A061FYL6-F1
#
_cell.length_a   1.000
_cell.length_b   1.000
_cell.length_c   1.000
_cell.angle_alpha   90.00
_cell.angle_beta   90.00
_cell.angle_gamma   90.00
#
_symmetry.space_group_name_H-M   'P 1'
#
loop_
_entity.id
_entity.type
_entity.pdbx_description
1 polymer ?
#
loop_
_entity_poly.entity_id
_entity_poly.type
_entity_poly.pdbx_seq_one_letter_code
_entity_poly.pdbx_strand_id
1 'polypeptide(L)'
;MGSSTISLSLPTFSSSSTNSFTQTKPSICSHHQLSRKSLPSSFFTSTTFLYNKTSARTKQVCTSFKIKCSAASSSSSSTLPAALLFDCDGVLVDTEKDGHRISFNDTFKEKELGVTWDVDLYGELLKIGGGKERMTAYFNKTGWPDKAPKSEEERKEFIASLHKRKTELFMALIENRLLPLRPGVAKLVDQALEKGVKVAVCSTSNEKAVSAVVSCLLGPERAEKIKIFAGDVVPRKKPDPAIYTLAANTLGVDPSSCVVVEDSAIGLAAAKAAGMTCVVTKSSYTADEDFLNADAVFDCIGDPPEERFDLAFCGSLLEKQYVG
;
A
#
# COMPACT_ATOMS: atom_id res chain seq x y z
N MET A 1 49.99 -53.31 -26.73
CA MET A 1 50.84 -54.11 -25.83
C MET A 1 51.88 -53.19 -25.21
N GLY A 2 52.02 -53.19 -23.89
CA GLY A 2 53.12 -52.52 -23.18
C GLY A 2 52.74 -51.32 -22.32
N SER A 3 52.14 -51.58 -21.15
CA SER A 3 52.06 -50.66 -20.02
C SER A 3 53.44 -50.29 -19.49
N SER A 4 53.57 -49.11 -18.88
CA SER A 4 54.48 -48.90 -17.74
C SER A 4 53.96 -47.76 -16.85
N THR A 5 53.44 -48.17 -15.71
CA THR A 5 53.06 -47.38 -14.54
C THR A 5 54.30 -47.15 -13.69
N ILE A 6 54.54 -45.93 -13.20
CA ILE A 6 55.36 -45.71 -12.00
C ILE A 6 54.66 -44.72 -11.07
N SER A 7 54.40 -45.22 -9.87
CA SER A 7 53.97 -44.57 -8.63
C SER A 7 55.18 -43.99 -7.90
N LEU A 8 55.02 -42.89 -7.14
CA LEU A 8 55.26 -42.90 -5.68
C LEU A 8 55.26 -41.49 -5.03
N SER A 9 54.39 -41.39 -4.01
CA SER A 9 54.55 -40.79 -2.67
C SER A 9 54.73 -39.28 -2.43
N LEU A 10 53.74 -38.77 -1.68
CA LEU A 10 53.72 -37.60 -0.79
C LEU A 10 54.73 -37.70 0.38
N PRO A 11 55.05 -36.57 1.03
CA PRO A 11 55.26 -36.52 2.47
C PRO A 11 54.09 -35.87 3.21
N THR A 12 53.82 -36.46 4.37
CA THR A 12 52.89 -36.08 5.43
C THR A 12 53.44 -34.93 6.28
N PHE A 13 52.54 -34.08 6.82
CA PHE A 13 52.78 -33.37 8.07
C PHE A 13 51.51 -33.38 8.94
N SER A 14 51.66 -34.01 10.10
CA SER A 14 50.83 -33.99 11.32
C SER A 14 51.45 -32.92 12.24
N SER A 15 50.84 -32.22 13.20
CA SER A 15 49.52 -32.18 13.84
C SER A 15 49.50 -30.95 14.77
N SER A 16 48.29 -30.52 15.13
CA SER A 16 47.85 -30.03 16.45
C SER A 16 48.52 -28.80 17.08
N SER A 17 47.70 -27.78 17.39
CA SER A 17 47.66 -27.15 18.73
C SER A 17 46.32 -26.44 18.94
N THR A 18 45.66 -26.81 20.03
CA THR A 18 44.53 -26.15 20.68
C THR A 18 44.90 -24.74 21.17
N ASN A 19 43.95 -23.80 21.11
CA ASN A 19 43.76 -22.87 22.24
C ASN A 19 42.37 -22.20 22.20
N SER A 20 41.61 -22.50 23.24
CA SER A 20 40.49 -21.73 23.78
C SER A 20 41.03 -20.48 24.49
N PHE A 21 40.43 -19.30 24.28
CA PHE A 21 40.46 -18.24 25.29
C PHE A 21 39.19 -17.38 25.27
N THR A 22 38.85 -16.99 26.47
CA THR A 22 37.62 -16.41 27.03
C THR A 22 37.38 -14.94 26.75
N GLN A 23 36.09 -14.59 26.80
CA GLN A 23 35.45 -13.36 27.32
C GLN A 23 36.26 -12.06 27.45
N THR A 24 35.66 -10.95 27.00
CA THR A 24 35.51 -9.75 27.84
C THR A 24 34.31 -8.90 27.38
N LYS A 25 33.35 -8.71 28.29
CA LYS A 25 32.46 -7.54 28.34
C LYS A 25 33.28 -6.31 28.75
N PRO A 26 32.76 -5.11 28.49
CA PRO A 26 32.72 -4.11 29.56
C PRO A 26 31.31 -3.62 29.85
N SER A 27 31.11 -3.31 31.13
CA SER A 27 29.90 -2.82 31.76
C SER A 27 30.03 -1.34 32.12
N ILE A 28 28.91 -0.62 32.05
CA ILE A 28 28.45 0.49 32.92
C ILE A 28 29.23 1.82 32.96
N CYS A 29 28.51 2.90 32.56
CA CYS A 29 28.19 4.16 33.28
C CYS A 29 27.80 5.20 32.22
N SER A 30 26.85 6.13 32.36
CA SER A 30 26.28 6.77 33.54
C SER A 30 25.04 7.58 33.12
N HIS A 31 24.16 7.83 34.08
CA HIS A 31 23.02 8.73 34.00
C HIS A 31 23.43 10.15 33.58
N HIS A 32 22.66 10.75 32.66
CA HIS A 32 22.43 12.19 32.70
C HIS A 32 20.94 12.49 32.49
N GLN A 33 20.27 12.72 33.62
CA GLN A 33 19.05 13.52 33.68
C GLN A 33 19.37 14.92 33.15
N LEU A 34 18.59 15.41 32.18
CA LEU A 34 18.45 16.84 31.94
C LEU A 34 17.06 17.28 32.40
N SER A 35 17.10 17.83 33.60
CA SER A 35 16.20 18.76 34.25
C SER A 35 15.26 19.55 33.31
N ARG A 36 13.97 19.45 33.62
CA ARG A 36 12.98 20.52 33.39
C ARG A 36 13.56 21.87 33.81
N LYS A 37 13.36 22.90 33.00
CA LYS A 37 13.36 24.29 33.46
C LYS A 37 12.05 24.93 33.04
N SER A 38 11.30 25.31 34.05
CA SER A 38 10.04 26.02 34.01
C SER A 38 10.28 27.50 34.34
N LEU A 39 9.40 28.35 33.79
CA LEU A 39 9.01 29.72 34.22
C LEU A 39 9.92 30.89 33.78
N PRO A 40 9.37 32.13 33.63
CA PRO A 40 8.16 32.64 34.31
C PRO A 40 7.10 33.38 33.49
N SER A 41 5.94 33.43 34.16
CA SER A 41 4.78 34.29 34.01
C SER A 41 5.06 35.79 34.18
N SER A 42 4.37 36.61 33.39
CA SER A 42 3.98 38.00 33.70
C SER A 42 2.55 38.18 33.14
N PHE A 43 1.47 38.32 33.93
CA PHE A 43 0.98 39.39 34.80
C PHE A 43 0.58 40.71 34.12
N PHE A 44 -0.74 40.98 34.22
CA PHE A 44 -1.46 42.27 34.18
C PHE A 44 -1.48 43.02 32.82
N THR A 45 -2.56 43.68 32.36
CA THR A 45 -3.71 44.33 33.01
C THR A 45 -4.86 44.50 32.00
N SER A 46 -6.11 44.33 32.47
CA SER A 46 -7.31 44.91 31.84
C SER A 46 -7.18 46.42 31.70
N THR A 47 -7.56 46.97 30.55
CA THR A 47 -7.91 48.39 30.44
C THR A 47 -9.34 48.52 29.96
N THR A 48 -10.19 48.88 30.91
CA THR A 48 -11.57 49.31 30.75
C THR A 48 -11.57 50.64 30.00
N PHE A 49 -12.21 50.71 28.83
CA PHE A 49 -12.48 51.99 28.18
C PHE A 49 -13.85 52.51 28.63
N LEU A 50 -13.80 53.52 29.50
CA LEU A 50 -14.93 54.38 29.83
C LEU A 50 -15.06 55.42 28.71
N TYR A 51 -16.22 55.48 28.05
CA TYR A 51 -16.67 56.72 27.42
C TYR A 51 -18.15 56.93 27.71
N ASN A 52 -18.46 58.13 28.18
CA ASN A 52 -19.73 58.50 28.78
C ASN A 52 -20.41 59.57 27.91
N LYS A 53 -21.74 59.44 27.79
CA LYS A 53 -22.75 60.45 27.38
C LYS A 53 -22.70 61.03 25.95
N THR A 54 -23.83 60.94 25.24
CA THR A 54 -24.90 61.96 25.33
C THR A 54 -26.26 61.43 24.84
N SER A 55 -27.30 61.97 25.46
CA SER A 55 -28.72 61.66 25.35
C SER A 55 -29.36 62.15 24.05
N ALA A 56 -30.21 61.34 23.42
CA ALA A 56 -31.40 61.82 22.72
C ALA A 56 -32.51 60.77 22.85
N ARG A 57 -33.62 61.21 23.45
CA ARG A 57 -34.77 60.42 23.87
C ARG A 57 -35.83 60.53 22.79
N THR A 58 -36.03 59.48 21.99
CA THR A 58 -37.17 59.37 21.07
C THR A 58 -37.99 58.16 21.49
N LYS A 59 -39.20 58.39 21.99
CA LYS A 59 -40.18 57.34 22.26
C LYS A 59 -40.67 56.80 20.92
N GLN A 60 -40.32 55.56 20.61
CA GLN A 60 -41.02 54.80 19.58
C GLN A 60 -41.38 53.44 20.15
N VAL A 61 -42.68 53.26 20.39
CA VAL A 61 -43.28 51.97 20.70
C VAL A 61 -43.19 51.15 19.41
N CYS A 62 -42.26 50.20 19.36
CA CYS A 62 -42.19 49.21 18.31
C CYS A 62 -42.52 47.85 18.93
N THR A 63 -43.69 47.33 18.57
CA THR A 63 -44.14 45.97 18.91
C THR A 63 -43.15 44.97 18.31
N SER A 64 -42.44 44.23 19.17
CA SER A 64 -41.52 43.19 18.74
C SER A 64 -42.29 41.94 18.32
N PHE A 65 -42.54 41.80 17.02
CA PHE A 65 -42.76 40.48 16.45
C PHE A 65 -41.44 39.72 16.52
N LYS A 66 -41.34 38.77 17.46
CA LYS A 66 -40.27 37.76 17.48
C LYS A 66 -40.45 36.86 16.25
N ILE A 67 -39.82 37.23 15.14
CA ILE A 67 -39.52 36.25 14.10
C ILE A 67 -38.43 35.35 14.68
N LYS A 68 -38.80 34.12 15.06
CA LYS A 68 -37.83 33.04 15.23
C LYS A 68 -37.25 32.74 13.84
N CYS A 69 -36.18 33.43 13.47
CA CYS A 69 -35.26 32.91 12.47
C CYS A 69 -34.50 31.77 13.14
N SER A 70 -35.08 30.57 13.09
CA SER A 70 -34.32 29.35 13.22
C SER A 70 -33.40 29.31 12.00
N ALA A 71 -32.16 29.76 12.16
CA ALA A 71 -31.11 29.36 11.25
C ALA A 71 -30.99 27.85 11.40
N ALA A 72 -31.72 27.10 10.56
CA ALA A 72 -31.43 25.71 10.34
C ALA A 72 -30.07 25.69 9.65
N SER A 73 -29.01 25.57 10.45
CA SER A 73 -27.77 25.01 9.96
C SER A 73 -28.12 23.59 9.53
N SER A 74 -28.45 23.40 8.27
CA SER A 74 -28.48 22.08 7.65
C SER A 74 -27.03 21.59 7.63
N SER A 75 -26.57 21.06 8.75
CA SER A 75 -25.44 20.14 8.74
C SER A 75 -25.93 18.95 7.93
N SER A 76 -25.66 18.95 6.62
CA SER A 76 -25.77 17.75 5.80
C SER A 76 -24.85 16.73 6.45
N SER A 77 -25.42 15.86 7.27
CA SER A 77 -24.72 14.71 7.82
C SER A 77 -24.39 13.82 6.62
N SER A 78 -23.22 14.04 6.02
CA SER A 78 -22.76 13.24 4.88
C SER A 78 -22.76 11.78 5.29
N THR A 79 -23.49 10.94 4.58
CA THR A 79 -23.59 9.52 4.87
C THR A 79 -22.21 8.89 4.64
N LEU A 80 -21.54 8.39 5.69
CA LEU A 80 -20.25 7.72 5.52
C LEU A 80 -20.46 6.28 5.03
N PRO A 81 -19.52 5.70 4.27
CA PRO A 81 -19.55 4.28 3.94
C PRO A 81 -19.53 3.41 5.19
N ALA A 82 -20.20 2.26 5.16
CA ALA A 82 -20.08 1.27 6.22
C ALA A 82 -18.71 0.58 6.20
N ALA A 83 -18.11 0.44 5.01
CA ALA A 83 -16.76 -0.07 4.83
C ALA A 83 -16.05 0.56 3.61
N LEU A 84 -14.74 0.72 3.74
CA LEU A 84 -13.82 0.89 2.61
C LEU A 84 -13.09 -0.43 2.34
N LEU A 85 -13.16 -0.91 1.10
CA LEU A 85 -12.50 -2.13 0.65
C LEU A 85 -11.43 -1.76 -0.39
N PHE A 86 -10.16 -1.93 -0.04
CA PHE A 86 -9.05 -1.59 -0.92
C PHE A 86 -8.58 -2.82 -1.69
N ASP A 87 -8.29 -2.70 -2.99
CA ASP A 87 -7.32 -3.63 -3.58
C ASP A 87 -5.92 -3.38 -2.97
N CYS A 88 -5.00 -4.34 -3.15
CA CYS A 88 -3.63 -4.20 -2.69
C CYS A 88 -2.71 -3.65 -3.78
N ASP A 89 -2.67 -4.31 -4.94
CA ASP A 89 -1.65 -4.10 -5.96
C ASP A 89 -2.10 -3.01 -6.91
N GLY A 90 -1.35 -1.92 -6.99
CA GLY A 90 -1.75 -0.74 -7.75
C GLY A 90 -2.64 0.23 -6.97
N VAL A 91 -3.17 -0.15 -5.79
CA VAL A 91 -3.93 0.75 -4.90
C VAL A 91 -3.17 1.13 -3.65
N LEU A 92 -2.81 0.17 -2.77
CA LEU A 92 -2.03 0.50 -1.57
C LEU A 92 -0.61 0.89 -1.93
N VAL A 93 -0.05 0.17 -2.90
CA VAL A 93 1.33 0.30 -3.39
C VAL A 93 1.32 0.11 -4.90
N ASP A 94 2.19 0.78 -5.63
CA ASP A 94 2.39 0.48 -7.06
C ASP A 94 3.32 -0.74 -7.21
N THR A 95 2.80 -1.92 -6.86
CA THR A 95 3.60 -3.13 -6.63
C THR A 95 4.41 -3.52 -7.86
N GLU A 96 3.84 -3.38 -9.05
CA GLU A 96 4.52 -3.76 -10.28
C GLU A 96 5.66 -2.79 -10.62
N LYS A 97 5.41 -1.47 -10.59
CA LYS A 97 6.42 -0.46 -10.98
C LYS A 97 7.51 -0.31 -9.94
N ASP A 98 7.14 -0.28 -8.66
CA ASP A 98 8.05 0.11 -7.57
C ASP A 98 8.52 -1.08 -6.73
N GLY A 99 7.91 -2.26 -6.89
CA GLY A 99 8.29 -3.49 -6.18
C GLY A 99 8.87 -4.57 -7.08
N HIS A 100 8.04 -5.15 -7.95
CA HIS A 100 8.44 -6.28 -8.79
C HIS A 100 9.51 -5.91 -9.82
N ARG A 101 9.34 -4.80 -10.54
CA ARG A 101 10.37 -4.31 -11.46
C ARG A 101 11.70 -4.04 -10.77
N ILE A 102 11.67 -3.42 -9.59
CA ILE A 102 12.88 -3.13 -8.79
C ILE A 102 13.56 -4.43 -8.37
N SER A 103 12.83 -5.38 -7.79
CA SER A 103 13.39 -6.67 -7.38
C SER A 103 13.92 -7.53 -8.53
N PHE A 104 13.35 -7.43 -9.74
CA PHE A 104 13.96 -8.00 -10.94
C PHE A 104 15.31 -7.36 -11.24
N ASN A 105 15.37 -6.02 -11.30
CA ASN A 105 16.60 -5.29 -11.58
C ASN A 105 17.69 -5.53 -10.52
N ASP A 106 17.33 -5.58 -9.24
CA ASP A 106 18.25 -5.90 -8.16
C ASP A 106 18.79 -7.33 -8.31
N THR A 107 17.93 -8.29 -8.68
CA THR A 107 18.36 -9.67 -8.96
C THR A 107 19.32 -9.72 -10.14
N PHE A 108 19.02 -9.02 -11.24
CA PHE A 108 19.87 -8.99 -12.43
C PHE A 108 21.23 -8.33 -12.13
N LYS A 109 21.22 -7.30 -11.27
CA LYS A 109 22.43 -6.62 -10.80
C LYS A 109 23.26 -7.51 -9.88
N GLU A 110 22.67 -8.17 -8.89
CA GLU A 110 23.36 -9.14 -8.00
C GLU A 110 24.01 -10.29 -8.80
N LYS A 111 23.39 -10.68 -9.92
CA LYS A 111 23.89 -11.72 -10.81
C LYS A 111 24.80 -11.20 -11.92
N GLU A 112 25.02 -9.89 -11.98
CA GLU A 112 25.85 -9.20 -12.97
C GLU A 112 25.47 -9.58 -14.42
N LEU A 113 24.16 -9.56 -14.73
CA LEU A 113 23.66 -9.97 -16.04
C LEU A 113 23.68 -8.85 -17.09
N GLY A 114 24.01 -7.61 -16.69
CA GLY A 114 24.01 -6.45 -17.59
C GLY A 114 22.61 -6.07 -18.11
N VAL A 115 21.56 -6.46 -17.39
CA VAL A 115 20.16 -6.27 -17.79
C VAL A 115 19.48 -5.29 -16.84
N THR A 116 18.66 -4.40 -17.38
CA THR A 116 17.79 -3.52 -16.60
C THR A 116 16.49 -3.33 -17.36
N TRP A 117 15.37 -3.48 -16.64
CA TRP A 117 14.04 -3.18 -17.13
C TRP A 117 13.60 -1.83 -16.57
N ASP A 118 13.54 -0.84 -17.45
CA ASP A 118 12.90 0.44 -17.14
C ASP A 118 11.37 0.27 -17.06
N VAL A 119 10.67 1.37 -16.77
CA VAL A 119 9.21 1.36 -16.54
C VAL A 119 8.47 0.92 -17.80
N ASP A 120 8.83 1.48 -18.95
CA ASP A 120 8.12 1.24 -20.22
C ASP A 120 8.33 -0.20 -20.71
N LEU A 121 9.58 -0.67 -20.71
CA LEU A 121 9.91 -2.06 -21.07
C LEU A 121 9.23 -3.05 -20.12
N TYR A 122 9.21 -2.77 -18.81
CA TYR A 122 8.50 -3.65 -17.87
C TYR A 122 7.00 -3.69 -18.15
N GLY A 123 6.39 -2.56 -18.50
CA GLY A 123 4.98 -2.49 -18.93
C GLY A 123 4.68 -3.35 -20.16
N GLU A 124 5.57 -3.36 -21.17
CA GLU A 124 5.44 -4.28 -22.31
C GLU A 124 5.55 -5.75 -21.87
N LEU A 125 6.51 -6.03 -21.00
CA LEU A 125 6.78 -7.37 -20.50
C LEU A 125 5.67 -7.90 -19.58
N LEU A 126 4.90 -7.05 -18.91
CA LEU A 126 3.73 -7.44 -18.10
C LEU A 126 2.65 -8.15 -18.90
N LYS A 127 2.55 -7.86 -20.20
CA LYS A 127 1.63 -8.56 -21.13
C LYS A 127 2.00 -10.03 -21.30
N ILE A 128 3.23 -10.41 -20.94
CA ILE A 128 3.67 -11.79 -20.82
C ILE A 128 3.37 -12.23 -19.39
N GLY A 129 2.43 -13.15 -19.23
CA GLY A 129 2.03 -13.66 -17.92
C GLY A 129 3.16 -14.41 -17.23
N GLY A 130 3.29 -14.25 -15.91
CA GLY A 130 4.25 -14.98 -15.08
C GLY A 130 5.70 -14.43 -15.14
N GLY A 131 6.36 -14.38 -13.98
CA GLY A 131 7.71 -13.79 -13.88
C GLY A 131 8.80 -14.60 -14.58
N LYS A 132 8.70 -15.94 -14.60
CA LYS A 132 9.70 -16.83 -15.24
C LYS A 132 9.57 -16.79 -16.76
N GLU A 133 8.33 -16.82 -17.23
CA GLU A 133 7.94 -16.80 -18.63
C GLU A 133 8.37 -15.48 -19.26
N ARG A 134 8.16 -14.36 -18.55
CA ARG A 134 8.64 -13.03 -18.92
C ARG A 134 10.16 -12.95 -19.09
N MET A 135 10.93 -13.44 -18.11
CA MET A 135 12.40 -13.47 -18.22
C MET A 135 12.85 -14.35 -19.40
N THR A 136 12.25 -15.51 -19.55
CA THR A 136 12.55 -16.45 -20.65
C THR A 136 12.28 -15.81 -22.01
N ALA A 137 11.11 -15.20 -22.18
CA ALA A 137 10.73 -14.53 -23.42
C ALA A 137 11.64 -13.34 -23.72
N TYR A 138 11.98 -12.54 -22.71
CA TYR A 138 12.92 -11.42 -22.84
C TYR A 138 14.28 -11.92 -23.35
N PHE A 139 14.92 -12.89 -22.67
CA PHE A 139 16.24 -13.40 -23.09
C PHE A 139 16.23 -14.13 -24.43
N ASN A 140 15.13 -14.81 -24.77
CA ASN A 140 14.97 -15.39 -26.10
C ASN A 140 14.93 -14.31 -27.20
N LYS A 141 14.36 -13.14 -26.92
CA LYS A 141 14.26 -12.02 -27.86
C LYS A 141 15.54 -11.19 -27.95
N THR A 142 16.17 -10.87 -26.81
CA THR A 142 17.30 -9.93 -26.74
C THR A 142 18.66 -10.59 -26.72
N GLY A 143 18.70 -11.92 -26.60
CA GLY A 143 19.93 -12.67 -26.33
C GLY A 143 20.05 -13.01 -24.84
N TRP A 144 20.55 -14.20 -24.57
CA TRP A 144 20.82 -14.68 -23.22
C TRP A 144 22.12 -14.06 -22.67
N PRO A 145 22.18 -13.69 -21.38
CA PRO A 145 23.40 -13.16 -20.78
C PRO A 145 24.57 -14.15 -20.87
N ASP A 146 25.81 -13.67 -20.94
CA ASP A 146 27.01 -14.53 -21.04
C ASP A 146 27.15 -15.52 -19.88
N LYS A 147 26.66 -15.14 -18.70
CA LYS A 147 26.66 -15.98 -17.49
C LYS A 147 25.54 -17.02 -17.47
N ALA A 148 24.62 -17.00 -18.43
CA ALA A 148 23.56 -17.98 -18.51
C ALA A 148 24.07 -19.31 -19.10
N PRO A 149 23.52 -20.44 -18.66
CA PRO A 149 23.87 -21.73 -19.23
C PRO A 149 23.42 -21.87 -20.70
N LYS A 150 23.98 -22.86 -21.39
CA LYS A 150 23.78 -23.07 -22.83
C LYS A 150 22.66 -24.07 -23.15
N SER A 151 22.45 -25.09 -22.32
CA SER A 151 21.39 -26.08 -22.52
C SER A 151 20.03 -25.53 -22.09
N GLU A 152 18.95 -26.07 -22.66
CA GLU A 152 17.60 -25.61 -22.36
C GLU A 152 17.18 -25.97 -20.92
N GLU A 153 17.56 -27.15 -20.47
CA GLU A 153 17.28 -27.68 -19.13
C GLU A 153 17.95 -26.79 -18.06
N GLU A 154 19.24 -26.50 -18.20
CA GLU A 154 19.95 -25.63 -17.27
C GLU A 154 19.42 -24.19 -17.31
N ARG A 155 18.95 -23.71 -18.47
CA ARG A 155 18.31 -22.39 -18.58
C ARG A 155 17.00 -22.33 -17.81
N LYS A 156 16.20 -23.40 -17.81
CA LYS A 156 14.98 -23.47 -16.99
C LYS A 156 15.30 -23.38 -15.50
N GLU A 157 16.32 -24.10 -15.04
CA GLU A 157 16.79 -24.03 -13.64
C GLU A 157 17.36 -22.66 -13.29
N PHE A 158 18.14 -22.06 -14.20
CA PHE A 158 18.68 -20.71 -14.04
C PHE A 158 17.55 -19.68 -13.86
N ILE A 159 16.55 -19.69 -14.74
CA ILE A 159 15.37 -18.80 -14.64
C ILE A 159 14.59 -19.03 -13.34
N ALA A 160 14.40 -20.28 -12.94
CA ALA A 160 13.76 -20.60 -11.67
C ALA A 160 14.56 -20.03 -10.47
N SER A 161 15.89 -20.09 -10.52
CA SER A 161 16.77 -19.53 -9.48
C SER A 161 16.69 -18.00 -9.42
N LEU A 162 16.67 -17.32 -10.57
CA LEU A 162 16.49 -15.86 -10.65
C LEU A 162 15.13 -15.47 -10.09
N HIS A 163 14.07 -16.17 -10.49
CA HIS A 163 12.74 -15.88 -10.00
C HIS A 163 12.63 -16.08 -8.49
N LYS A 164 13.22 -17.16 -7.95
CA LYS A 164 13.28 -17.39 -6.50
C LYS A 164 13.98 -16.24 -5.78
N ARG A 165 15.15 -15.81 -6.26
CA ARG A 165 15.90 -14.70 -5.67
C ARG A 165 15.12 -13.37 -5.75
N LYS A 166 14.51 -13.09 -6.90
CA LYS A 166 13.62 -11.93 -7.09
C LYS A 166 12.49 -11.93 -6.08
N THR A 167 11.84 -13.06 -5.83
CA THR A 167 10.75 -13.17 -4.85
C THR A 167 11.26 -12.90 -3.43
N GLU A 168 12.44 -13.41 -3.06
CA GLU A 168 13.07 -13.12 -1.76
C GLU A 168 13.35 -11.61 -1.60
N LEU A 169 13.94 -10.98 -2.63
CA LEU A 169 14.23 -9.55 -2.62
C LEU A 169 12.95 -8.71 -2.57
N PHE A 170 11.91 -9.10 -3.29
CA PHE A 170 10.62 -8.43 -3.24
C PHE A 170 10.02 -8.43 -1.81
N MET A 171 10.05 -9.58 -1.13
CA MET A 171 9.60 -9.64 0.26
C MET A 171 10.47 -8.76 1.17
N ALA A 172 11.80 -8.76 0.97
CA ALA A 172 12.70 -7.92 1.72
C ALA A 172 12.46 -6.42 1.47
N LEU A 173 12.06 -5.99 0.26
CA LEU A 173 11.69 -4.60 -0.02
C LEU A 173 10.50 -4.15 0.83
N ILE A 174 9.49 -5.02 0.99
CA ILE A 174 8.31 -4.75 1.82
C ILE A 174 8.69 -4.71 3.30
N GLU A 175 9.40 -5.74 3.79
CA GLU A 175 9.78 -5.88 5.20
C GLU A 175 10.69 -4.73 5.68
N ASN A 176 11.57 -4.25 4.80
CA ASN A 176 12.45 -3.09 5.06
C ASN A 176 11.80 -1.74 4.74
N ARG A 177 10.50 -1.70 4.39
CA ARG A 177 9.74 -0.46 4.10
C ARG A 177 10.34 0.38 2.97
N LEU A 178 10.91 -0.27 1.97
CA LEU A 178 11.50 0.37 0.79
C LEU A 178 10.49 0.53 -0.36
N LEU A 179 9.30 -0.07 -0.24
CA LEU A 179 8.18 0.12 -1.14
C LEU A 179 7.24 1.22 -0.58
N PRO A 180 7.06 2.36 -1.28
CA PRO A 180 6.22 3.43 -0.78
C PRO A 180 4.73 3.10 -0.95
N LEU A 181 3.92 3.51 0.03
CA LEU A 181 2.47 3.59 -0.15
C LEU A 181 2.13 4.61 -1.24
N ARG A 182 1.04 4.38 -1.98
CA ARG A 182 0.53 5.39 -2.92
C ARG A 182 0.05 6.64 -2.16
N PRO A 183 0.16 7.84 -2.76
CA PRO A 183 -0.25 9.08 -2.11
C PRO A 183 -1.71 9.04 -1.64
N GLY A 184 -1.95 9.46 -0.40
CA GLY A 184 -3.27 9.51 0.24
C GLY A 184 -3.79 8.20 0.85
N VAL A 185 -3.11 7.06 0.65
CA VAL A 185 -3.58 5.76 1.18
C VAL A 185 -3.63 5.75 2.69
N ALA A 186 -2.52 6.10 3.37
CA ALA A 186 -2.48 6.11 4.83
C ALA A 186 -3.51 7.09 5.41
N LYS A 187 -3.62 8.29 4.82
CA LYS A 187 -4.59 9.33 5.18
C LYS A 187 -6.03 8.81 5.10
N LEU A 188 -6.42 8.17 3.98
CA LEU A 188 -7.79 7.69 3.80
C LEU A 188 -8.12 6.54 4.75
N VAL A 189 -7.16 5.64 5.00
CA VAL A 189 -7.29 4.59 6.01
C VAL A 189 -7.50 5.19 7.40
N ASP A 190 -6.71 6.19 7.78
CA ASP A 190 -6.84 6.86 9.09
C ASP A 190 -8.19 7.55 9.24
N GLN A 191 -8.63 8.31 8.23
CA GLN A 191 -9.96 8.93 8.22
C GLN A 191 -11.07 7.91 8.44
N ALA A 192 -10.97 6.74 7.79
CA ALA A 192 -11.97 5.67 7.93
C ALA A 192 -11.97 5.10 9.35
N LEU A 193 -10.80 4.71 9.86
CA LEU A 193 -10.66 4.12 11.18
C LEU A 193 -11.09 5.08 12.30
N GLU A 194 -10.74 6.37 12.20
CA GLU A 194 -11.12 7.40 13.16
C GLU A 194 -12.64 7.63 13.22
N LYS A 195 -13.35 7.46 12.10
CA LYS A 195 -14.81 7.61 12.03
C LYS A 195 -15.57 6.30 12.21
N GLY A 196 -14.88 5.21 12.57
CA GLY A 196 -15.51 3.90 12.78
C GLY A 196 -15.96 3.19 11.50
N VAL A 197 -15.50 3.62 10.33
CA VAL A 197 -15.71 2.94 9.07
C VAL A 197 -14.81 1.71 9.02
N LYS A 198 -15.37 0.54 8.68
CA LYS A 198 -14.58 -0.71 8.60
C LYS A 198 -13.62 -0.64 7.41
N VAL A 199 -12.44 -1.21 7.55
CA VAL A 199 -11.44 -1.26 6.48
C VAL A 199 -11.05 -2.70 6.20
N ALA A 200 -11.02 -3.06 4.92
CA ALA A 200 -10.46 -4.34 4.49
C ALA A 200 -9.63 -4.20 3.22
N VAL A 201 -8.76 -5.17 2.99
CA VAL A 201 -7.98 -5.34 1.77
C VAL A 201 -8.44 -6.62 1.06
N CYS A 202 -8.76 -6.51 -0.22
CA CYS A 202 -9.31 -7.57 -1.06
C CYS A 202 -8.45 -7.74 -2.32
N SER A 203 -7.59 -8.74 -2.35
CA SER A 203 -6.59 -8.92 -3.41
C SER A 203 -6.57 -10.35 -3.96
N THR A 204 -6.13 -10.50 -5.21
CA THR A 204 -5.87 -11.81 -5.84
C THR A 204 -4.45 -12.33 -5.55
N SER A 205 -3.57 -11.46 -5.03
CA SER A 205 -2.22 -11.81 -4.58
C SER A 205 -2.22 -12.73 -3.37
N ASN A 206 -1.10 -13.41 -3.15
CA ASN A 206 -0.95 -14.32 -2.02
C ASN A 206 -1.02 -13.56 -0.68
N GLU A 207 -1.63 -14.19 0.33
CA GLU A 207 -1.87 -13.60 1.65
C GLU A 207 -0.59 -13.09 2.32
N LYS A 208 0.53 -13.81 2.18
CA LYS A 208 1.80 -13.43 2.81
C LYS A 208 2.28 -12.05 2.32
N ALA A 209 2.22 -11.79 1.02
CA ALA A 209 2.61 -10.51 0.45
C ALA A 209 1.66 -9.38 0.89
N VAL A 210 0.34 -9.60 0.81
CA VAL A 210 -0.67 -8.62 1.21
C VAL A 210 -0.55 -8.28 2.71
N SER A 211 -0.39 -9.30 3.56
CA SER A 211 -0.18 -9.15 5.00
C SER A 211 1.11 -8.39 5.31
N ALA A 212 2.20 -8.65 4.58
CA ALA A 212 3.43 -7.88 4.72
C ALA A 212 3.25 -6.41 4.30
N VAL A 213 2.56 -6.13 3.19
CA VAL A 213 2.25 -4.75 2.76
C VAL A 213 1.47 -4.01 3.84
N VAL A 214 0.41 -4.62 4.37
CA VAL A 214 -0.42 -3.99 5.41
C VAL A 214 0.37 -3.82 6.72
N SER A 215 1.00 -4.86 7.23
CA SER A 215 1.70 -4.81 8.52
C SER A 215 2.97 -3.97 8.51
N CYS A 216 3.77 -4.02 7.44
CA CYS A 216 5.04 -3.31 7.35
C CYS A 216 4.87 -1.88 6.85
N LEU A 217 4.02 -1.64 5.83
CA LEU A 217 3.94 -0.33 5.17
C LEU A 217 2.86 0.58 5.78
N LEU A 218 1.66 0.05 6.05
CA LEU A 218 0.64 0.78 6.82
C LEU A 218 0.95 0.77 8.32
N GLY A 219 1.70 -0.22 8.80
CA GLY A 219 2.12 -0.34 10.18
C GLY A 219 1.17 -1.18 11.05
N PRO A 220 1.67 -1.69 12.19
CA PRO A 220 0.98 -2.71 12.99
C PRO A 220 -0.36 -2.22 13.57
N GLU A 221 -0.45 -0.96 14.01
CA GLU A 221 -1.67 -0.42 14.62
C GLU A 221 -2.85 -0.38 13.64
N ARG A 222 -2.59 -0.01 12.37
CA ARG A 222 -3.59 -0.05 11.31
C ARG A 222 -3.91 -1.50 10.95
N ALA A 223 -2.87 -2.34 10.83
CA ALA A 223 -3.00 -3.74 10.46
C ALA A 223 -3.93 -4.52 11.40
N GLU A 224 -3.90 -4.26 12.71
CA GLU A 224 -4.81 -4.88 13.69
C GLU A 224 -6.29 -4.58 13.40
N LYS A 225 -6.58 -3.44 12.78
CA LYS A 225 -7.93 -2.94 12.49
C LYS A 225 -8.38 -3.25 11.05
N ILE A 226 -7.47 -3.73 10.20
CA ILE A 226 -7.73 -4.02 8.77
C ILE A 226 -7.93 -5.54 8.58
N LYS A 227 -9.04 -5.94 7.96
CA LYS A 227 -9.25 -7.35 7.57
C LYS A 227 -8.63 -7.61 6.19
N ILE A 228 -7.96 -8.75 6.04
CA ILE A 228 -7.33 -9.15 4.78
C ILE A 228 -8.08 -10.33 4.17
N PHE A 229 -8.43 -10.20 2.90
CA PHE A 229 -8.99 -11.25 2.06
C PHE A 229 -8.09 -11.38 0.83
N ALA A 230 -7.35 -12.48 0.72
CA ALA A 230 -6.28 -12.60 -0.27
C ALA A 230 -6.18 -14.02 -0.84
N GLY A 231 -5.62 -14.12 -2.04
CA GLY A 231 -5.24 -15.38 -2.68
C GLY A 231 -6.42 -16.30 -2.95
N ASP A 232 -6.33 -17.52 -2.41
CA ASP A 232 -7.28 -18.60 -2.69
C ASP A 232 -8.34 -18.75 -1.59
N VAL A 233 -8.56 -17.70 -0.79
CA VAL A 233 -9.69 -17.64 0.17
C VAL A 233 -11.05 -17.71 -0.53
N VAL A 234 -11.08 -17.42 -1.83
CA VAL A 234 -12.22 -17.66 -2.72
C VAL A 234 -11.78 -18.49 -3.94
N PRO A 235 -12.66 -19.36 -4.47
CA PRO A 235 -12.32 -20.25 -5.58
C PRO A 235 -12.23 -19.53 -6.93
N ARG A 236 -12.96 -18.42 -7.10
CA ARG A 236 -12.98 -17.62 -8.34
C ARG A 236 -12.40 -16.24 -8.04
N LYS A 237 -11.40 -15.85 -8.84
CA LYS A 237 -10.70 -14.57 -8.72
C LYS A 237 -11.43 -13.49 -9.53
N LYS A 238 -11.07 -12.22 -9.30
CA LYS A 238 -11.56 -11.08 -10.09
C LYS A 238 -11.43 -11.40 -11.60
N PRO A 239 -12.46 -11.17 -12.43
CA PRO A 239 -13.59 -10.25 -12.24
C PRO A 239 -14.79 -10.85 -11.49
N ASP A 240 -14.71 -12.09 -10.98
CA ASP A 240 -15.76 -12.63 -10.11
C ASP A 240 -15.87 -11.81 -8.79
N PRO A 241 -17.08 -11.48 -8.32
CA PRO A 241 -17.27 -10.63 -7.13
C PRO A 241 -16.97 -11.33 -5.81
N ALA A 242 -16.68 -12.64 -5.80
CA ALA A 242 -16.60 -13.46 -4.58
C ALA A 242 -15.72 -12.86 -3.48
N ILE A 243 -14.58 -12.26 -3.81
CA ILE A 243 -13.68 -11.69 -2.80
C ILE A 243 -14.30 -10.48 -2.07
N TYR A 244 -15.02 -9.62 -2.79
CA TYR A 244 -15.70 -8.46 -2.23
C TYR A 244 -16.98 -8.89 -1.48
N THR A 245 -17.74 -9.83 -2.03
CA THR A 245 -18.90 -10.42 -1.33
C THR A 245 -18.48 -11.08 -0.02
N LEU A 246 -17.38 -11.84 -0.01
CA LEU A 246 -16.81 -12.43 1.20
C LEU A 246 -16.44 -11.36 2.22
N ALA A 247 -15.81 -10.27 1.77
CA ALA A 247 -15.41 -9.18 2.65
C ALA A 247 -16.62 -8.49 3.30
N ALA A 248 -17.63 -8.10 2.52
CA ALA A 248 -18.84 -7.48 3.04
C ALA A 248 -19.58 -8.40 4.03
N ASN A 249 -19.73 -9.69 3.71
CA ASN A 249 -20.36 -10.66 4.59
C ASN A 249 -19.58 -10.82 5.91
N THR A 250 -18.26 -10.95 5.83
CA THR A 250 -17.40 -11.12 7.01
C THR A 250 -17.40 -9.87 7.89
N LEU A 251 -17.45 -8.69 7.27
CA LEU A 251 -17.57 -7.42 7.98
C LEU A 251 -18.99 -7.17 8.49
N GLY A 252 -20.01 -7.90 8.01
CA GLY A 252 -21.41 -7.69 8.38
C GLY A 252 -21.93 -6.33 7.94
N VAL A 253 -21.68 -5.95 6.68
CA VAL A 253 -22.13 -4.69 6.07
C VAL A 253 -22.87 -4.95 4.76
N ASP A 254 -23.80 -4.06 4.40
CA ASP A 254 -24.50 -4.13 3.11
C ASP A 254 -23.54 -3.73 1.97
N PRO A 255 -23.40 -4.52 0.90
CA PRO A 255 -22.57 -4.14 -0.25
C PRO A 255 -22.90 -2.77 -0.83
N SER A 256 -24.18 -2.36 -0.84
CA SER A 256 -24.60 -1.03 -1.34
C SER A 256 -24.09 0.13 -0.48
N SER A 257 -23.64 -0.14 0.74
CA SER A 257 -23.03 0.83 1.66
C SER A 257 -21.49 0.77 1.68
N CYS A 258 -20.89 -0.04 0.80
CA CYS A 258 -19.44 -0.19 0.68
C CYS A 258 -18.90 0.65 -0.46
N VAL A 259 -17.70 1.20 -0.27
CA VAL A 259 -16.90 1.80 -1.33
C VAL A 259 -15.63 0.98 -1.52
N VAL A 260 -15.42 0.52 -2.75
CA VAL A 260 -14.20 -0.15 -3.18
C VAL A 260 -13.23 0.89 -3.76
N VAL A 261 -11.95 0.78 -3.43
CA VAL A 261 -10.87 1.49 -4.13
C VAL A 261 -10.07 0.47 -4.94
N GLU A 262 -10.05 0.66 -6.26
CA GLU A 262 -9.45 -0.27 -7.24
C GLU A 262 -8.54 0.48 -8.21
N ASP A 263 -7.72 -0.24 -8.98
CA ASP A 263 -6.88 0.34 -10.03
C ASP A 263 -7.10 -0.27 -11.41
N SER A 264 -7.74 -1.44 -11.50
CA SER A 264 -7.88 -2.23 -12.73
C SER A 264 -9.33 -2.39 -13.19
N ALA A 265 -9.55 -2.56 -14.48
CA ALA A 265 -10.88 -2.79 -15.06
C ALA A 265 -11.46 -4.15 -14.61
N ILE A 266 -10.61 -5.16 -14.44
CA ILE A 266 -11.01 -6.47 -13.91
C ILE A 266 -11.47 -6.35 -12.46
N GLY A 267 -10.76 -5.58 -11.65
CA GLY A 267 -11.12 -5.33 -10.26
C GLY A 267 -12.36 -4.45 -10.11
N LEU A 268 -12.47 -3.41 -10.94
CA LEU A 268 -13.70 -2.64 -11.09
C LEU A 268 -14.89 -3.53 -11.42
N ALA A 269 -14.78 -4.43 -12.41
CA ALA A 269 -15.86 -5.35 -12.77
C ALA A 269 -16.29 -6.24 -11.59
N ALA A 270 -15.33 -6.75 -10.80
CA ALA A 270 -15.64 -7.51 -9.58
C ALA A 270 -16.37 -6.66 -8.52
N ALA A 271 -15.94 -5.42 -8.30
CA ALA A 271 -16.58 -4.50 -7.36
C ALA A 271 -18.02 -4.17 -7.76
N LYS A 272 -18.25 -3.85 -9.05
CA LYS A 272 -19.60 -3.57 -9.57
C LYS A 272 -20.49 -4.81 -9.54
N ALA A 273 -19.96 -5.99 -9.89
CA ALA A 273 -20.71 -7.24 -9.79
C ALA A 273 -21.07 -7.63 -8.34
N ALA A 274 -20.31 -7.13 -7.35
CA ALA A 274 -20.64 -7.28 -5.93
C ALA A 274 -21.71 -6.28 -5.44
N GLY A 275 -22.21 -5.40 -6.32
CA GLY A 275 -23.20 -4.37 -5.96
C GLY A 275 -22.62 -3.19 -5.17
N MET A 276 -21.32 -2.92 -5.33
CA MET A 276 -20.63 -1.88 -4.56
C MET A 276 -20.36 -0.63 -5.40
N THR A 277 -20.20 0.50 -4.71
CA THR A 277 -19.61 1.70 -5.29
C THR A 277 -18.11 1.48 -5.46
N CYS A 278 -17.53 1.91 -6.59
CA CYS A 278 -16.13 1.71 -6.90
C CYS A 278 -15.49 3.02 -7.38
N VAL A 279 -14.43 3.42 -6.66
CA VAL A 279 -13.52 4.50 -7.06
C VAL A 279 -12.27 3.88 -7.64
N VAL A 280 -11.93 4.24 -8.87
CA VAL A 280 -10.68 3.81 -9.49
C VAL A 280 -9.58 4.85 -9.24
N THR A 281 -8.42 4.40 -8.76
CA THR A 281 -7.17 5.15 -8.72
C THR A 281 -6.18 4.50 -9.67
N LYS A 282 -6.02 5.06 -10.88
CA LYS A 282 -5.15 4.50 -11.93
C LYS A 282 -3.75 4.20 -11.40
N SER A 283 -3.21 3.02 -11.66
CA SER A 283 -1.81 2.68 -11.38
C SER A 283 -0.96 2.82 -12.63
N SER A 284 0.36 2.61 -12.51
CA SER A 284 1.29 2.84 -13.61
C SER A 284 1.04 2.00 -14.85
N TYR A 285 0.40 0.82 -14.71
CA TYR A 285 0.17 -0.09 -15.83
C TYR A 285 -1.31 -0.31 -16.17
N THR A 286 -2.22 0.38 -15.49
CA THR A 286 -3.67 0.28 -15.74
C THR A 286 -4.28 1.58 -16.26
N ALA A 287 -3.48 2.66 -16.41
CA ALA A 287 -4.00 3.99 -16.73
C ALA A 287 -4.83 4.07 -18.03
N ASP A 288 -4.55 3.20 -18.99
CA ASP A 288 -5.20 3.10 -20.30
C ASP A 288 -6.32 2.04 -20.37
N GLU A 289 -6.65 1.39 -19.24
CA GLU A 289 -7.77 0.45 -19.18
C GLU A 289 -9.13 1.17 -19.22
N ASP A 290 -10.18 0.39 -19.52
CA ASP A 290 -11.55 0.89 -19.58
C ASP A 290 -12.20 0.97 -18.19
N PHE A 291 -12.46 2.20 -17.74
CA PHE A 291 -13.10 2.50 -16.46
C PHE A 291 -14.49 3.10 -16.60
N LEU A 292 -15.18 2.91 -17.72
CA LEU A 292 -16.51 3.50 -17.98
C LEU A 292 -17.56 3.19 -16.89
N ASN A 293 -17.43 2.04 -16.20
CA ASN A 293 -18.36 1.60 -15.16
C ASN A 293 -17.97 2.02 -13.73
N ALA A 294 -16.87 2.79 -13.56
CA ALA A 294 -16.47 3.31 -12.26
C ALA A 294 -17.38 4.46 -11.82
N ASP A 295 -17.63 4.58 -10.52
CA ASP A 295 -18.42 5.70 -9.97
C ASP A 295 -17.57 6.99 -9.89
N ALA A 296 -16.25 6.85 -9.80
CA ALA A 296 -15.28 7.93 -9.97
C ALA A 296 -13.91 7.37 -10.39
N VAL A 297 -13.12 8.18 -11.10
CA VAL A 297 -11.76 7.80 -11.56
C VAL A 297 -10.79 8.94 -11.25
N PHE A 298 -9.66 8.60 -10.63
CA PHE A 298 -8.58 9.53 -10.28
C PHE A 298 -7.22 8.94 -10.65
N ASP A 299 -6.19 9.78 -10.67
CA ASP A 299 -4.79 9.36 -10.81
C ASP A 299 -4.26 8.73 -9.51
N CYS A 300 -4.68 9.23 -8.35
CA CYS A 300 -4.39 8.71 -7.02
C CYS A 300 -5.41 9.24 -5.99
N ILE A 301 -5.25 8.89 -4.72
CA ILE A 301 -6.05 9.47 -3.62
C ILE A 301 -5.53 10.87 -3.26
N GLY A 302 -4.21 11.00 -3.16
CA GLY A 302 -3.51 12.26 -2.91
C GLY A 302 -3.48 12.68 -1.44
N ASP A 303 -2.47 13.44 -1.08
CA ASP A 303 -2.31 14.10 0.23
C ASP A 303 -2.39 15.61 0.05
N PRO A 304 -2.82 16.39 1.06
CA PRO A 304 -2.79 17.85 0.99
C PRO A 304 -1.39 18.38 0.64
N PRO A 305 -1.27 19.40 -0.23
CA PRO A 305 -2.34 20.21 -0.82
C PRO A 305 -2.94 19.64 -2.12
N GLU A 306 -2.47 18.49 -2.61
CA GLU A 306 -2.89 17.88 -3.87
C GLU A 306 -3.85 16.70 -3.61
N GLU A 307 -4.81 16.87 -2.72
CA GLU A 307 -5.81 15.85 -2.45
C GLU A 307 -6.80 15.74 -3.61
N ARG A 308 -7.09 14.51 -4.07
CA ARG A 308 -8.07 14.25 -5.13
C ARG A 308 -9.43 13.91 -4.54
N PHE A 309 -9.44 13.07 -3.51
CA PHE A 309 -10.64 12.74 -2.74
C PHE A 309 -10.30 12.30 -1.31
N ASP A 310 -11.33 12.33 -0.46
CA ASP A 310 -11.28 11.96 0.95
C ASP A 310 -12.45 11.02 1.31
N LEU A 311 -12.55 10.67 2.59
CA LEU A 311 -13.64 9.82 3.08
C LEU A 311 -15.03 10.45 2.91
N ALA A 312 -15.15 11.77 3.00
CA ALA A 312 -16.43 12.46 2.84
C ALA A 312 -16.94 12.33 1.40
N PHE A 313 -16.04 12.45 0.42
CA PHE A 313 -16.34 12.19 -0.98
C PHE A 313 -16.85 10.76 -1.20
N CYS A 314 -16.20 9.75 -0.62
CA CYS A 314 -16.66 8.35 -0.69
C CYS A 314 -18.11 8.22 -0.20
N GLY A 315 -18.47 8.92 0.88
CA GLY A 315 -19.85 8.97 1.37
C GLY A 315 -20.84 9.59 0.39
N SER A 316 -20.46 10.72 -0.22
CA SER A 316 -21.31 11.42 -1.20
C SER A 316 -21.61 10.61 -2.47
N LEU A 317 -20.74 9.64 -2.82
CA LEU A 317 -20.97 8.74 -3.96
C LEU A 317 -22.12 7.76 -3.70
N LEU A 318 -22.30 7.31 -2.45
CA LEU A 318 -23.37 6.39 -2.08
C LEU A 318 -24.75 7.06 -2.22
N GLU A 319 -24.85 8.36 -1.95
CA GLU A 319 -26.09 9.13 -2.06
C GLU A 319 -26.57 9.28 -3.52
N LYS A 320 -25.64 9.31 -4.49
CA LYS A 320 -25.96 9.50 -5.91
C LYS A 320 -26.55 8.27 -6.59
N GLN A 321 -26.45 7.08 -6.00
CA GLN A 321 -26.99 5.85 -6.59
C GLN A 321 -28.51 5.68 -6.38
N TYR A 322 -29.15 6.51 -5.55
CA TYR A 322 -30.59 6.49 -5.33
C TYR A 322 -31.30 7.58 -6.17
N VAL A 323 -31.50 7.33 -7.46
CA VAL A 323 -32.60 7.96 -8.20
C VAL A 323 -33.71 6.92 -8.27
N GLY A 324 -34.72 7.08 -7.40
CA GLY A 324 -35.90 6.22 -7.33
C GLY A 324 -36.85 6.39 -8.52
#